data_AF-A0A7C3PJ99-F1
#
_entry.id   AF-A0A7C3PJ99-F1
#
_cell.length_a   1.000
_cell.length_b   1.000
_cell.length_c   1.000
_cell.angle_alpha   90.00
_cell.angle_beta   90.00
_cell.angle_gamma   90.00
#
_symmetry.space_group_name_H-M   'P 1'
#
loop_
_entity.id
_entity.type
_entity.pdbx_description
1 polymer ?
#
loop_
_entity_poly.entity_id
_entity_poly.type
_entity_poly.pdbx_seq_one_letter_code
_entity_poly.pdbx_strand_id
1 'polypeptide(L)'
;MNNQSKEALLQEAQQLWDVLDSMRDDFEEGTGDFEARVYDVLDYLDAALNLDQNFDSALALKVELMTNELGAYEDAVEEAERLTQIAPNNPQYQAMLTAIQSKL
;
A
#
# COMPACT_ATOMS: atom_id res chain seq x y z
N MET A 1 -16.04 -17.54 2.21
CA MET A 1 -15.18 -16.35 2.35
C MET A 1 -15.11 -16.07 3.84
N ASN A 2 -13.90 -16.11 4.42
CA ASN A 2 -13.71 -15.78 5.82
C ASN A 2 -14.28 -14.37 6.07
N ASN A 3 -15.13 -14.21 7.10
CA ASN A 3 -15.54 -12.90 7.58
C ASN A 3 -14.38 -12.27 8.37
N GLN A 4 -13.25 -12.02 7.70
CA GLN A 4 -12.17 -11.23 8.28
C GLN A 4 -12.60 -9.76 8.30
N SER A 5 -12.30 -9.06 9.39
CA SER A 5 -12.54 -7.62 9.46
C SER A 5 -11.49 -6.88 8.63
N LYS A 6 -11.74 -5.59 8.33
CA LYS A 6 -10.77 -4.74 7.64
C LYS A 6 -9.42 -4.68 8.37
N GLU A 7 -9.43 -4.70 9.71
CA GLU A 7 -8.22 -4.70 10.53
C GLU A 7 -7.44 -6.02 10.42
N ALA A 8 -8.13 -7.15 10.34
CA ALA A 8 -7.49 -8.45 10.14
C ALA A 8 -6.85 -8.54 8.74
N LEU A 9 -7.53 -8.03 7.72
CA LEU A 9 -6.99 -7.96 6.36
C LEU A 9 -5.77 -7.04 6.28
N LEU A 10 -5.83 -5.86 6.94
CA LEU A 10 -4.66 -4.98 7.05
C LEU A 10 -3.50 -5.65 7.79
N GLN A 11 -3.78 -6.40 8.85
CA GLN A 11 -2.74 -7.13 9.58
C GLN A 11 -2.07 -8.19 8.70
N GLU A 12 -2.84 -8.90 7.87
CA GLU A 12 -2.29 -9.86 6.91
C GLU A 12 -1.47 -9.19 5.81
N ALA A 13 -1.95 -8.06 5.28
CA ALA A 13 -1.19 -7.24 4.34
C ALA A 13 0.15 -6.78 4.95
N GLN A 14 0.14 -6.29 6.20
CA GLN A 14 1.35 -5.84 6.89
C GLN A 14 2.34 -6.98 7.12
N GLN A 15 1.87 -8.17 7.52
CA GLN A 15 2.75 -9.33 7.71
C GLN A 15 3.45 -9.73 6.41
N LEU A 16 2.71 -9.69 5.29
CA LEU A 16 3.28 -9.99 3.97
C LEU A 16 4.24 -8.89 3.51
N TRP A 17 3.92 -7.63 3.79
CA TRP A 17 4.79 -6.50 3.52
C TRP A 17 6.11 -6.58 4.30
N ASP A 18 6.06 -6.91 5.59
CA ASP A 18 7.27 -7.08 6.42
C ASP A 18 8.14 -8.23 5.90
N VAL A 19 7.51 -9.29 5.38
CA VAL A 19 8.23 -10.39 4.72
C VAL A 19 8.87 -9.91 3.42
N LEU A 20 8.16 -9.14 2.58
CA LEU A 20 8.72 -8.54 1.36
C LEU A 20 9.92 -7.64 1.67
N ASP A 21 9.81 -6.77 2.67
CA ASP A 21 10.89 -5.87 3.08
C ASP A 21 12.12 -6.65 3.56
N SER A 22 11.91 -7.76 4.30
CA SER A 22 12.99 -8.66 4.70
C SER A 22 13.62 -9.43 3.52
N MET A 23 12.83 -9.75 2.49
CA MET A 23 13.31 -10.42 1.28
C MET A 23 14.15 -9.48 0.41
N ARG A 24 13.88 -8.17 0.44
CA ARG A 24 14.59 -7.17 -0.37
C ARG A 24 16.10 -7.14 -0.11
N ASP A 25 16.53 -7.47 1.11
CA ASP A 25 17.94 -7.51 1.47
C ASP A 25 18.66 -8.79 0.95
N ASP A 26 17.91 -9.87 0.70
CA ASP A 26 18.45 -11.21 0.38
C ASP A 26 18.20 -11.67 -1.08
N PHE A 27 17.26 -11.05 -1.81
CA PHE A 27 16.87 -11.45 -3.18
C PHE A 27 17.08 -10.33 -4.21
N GLU A 28 17.47 -10.71 -5.44
CA GLU A 28 17.42 -9.78 -6.58
C GLU A 28 15.96 -9.41 -6.90
N GLU A 29 15.67 -8.11 -6.91
CA GLU A 29 14.44 -7.52 -7.43
C GLU A 29 14.16 -8.05 -8.86
N GLY A 30 12.93 -8.52 -9.13
CA GLY A 30 12.55 -9.09 -10.43
C GLY A 30 12.49 -10.63 -10.50
N THR A 31 12.50 -11.33 -9.36
CA THR A 31 12.07 -12.74 -9.33
C THR A 31 10.54 -12.83 -9.33
N GLY A 32 9.98 -13.82 -10.04
CA GLY A 32 8.52 -14.00 -10.12
C GLY A 32 7.84 -14.24 -8.76
N ASP A 33 8.58 -14.71 -7.76
CA ASP A 33 8.08 -14.88 -6.39
C ASP A 33 7.90 -13.54 -5.67
N PHE A 34 8.77 -12.56 -5.93
CA PHE A 34 8.65 -11.22 -5.36
C PHE A 34 7.41 -10.50 -5.89
N GLU A 35 7.26 -10.48 -7.22
CA GLU A 35 6.09 -9.86 -7.87
C GLU A 35 4.78 -10.51 -7.38
N ALA A 36 4.72 -11.83 -7.29
CA ALA A 36 3.54 -12.52 -6.76
C ALA A 36 3.17 -12.07 -5.35
N ARG A 37 4.16 -11.85 -4.48
CA ARG A 37 3.93 -11.39 -3.11
C ARG A 37 3.51 -9.93 -3.02
N VAL A 38 4.03 -9.07 -3.90
CA VAL A 38 3.56 -7.69 -4.06
C VAL A 38 2.07 -7.67 -4.39
N TYR A 39 1.62 -8.53 -5.32
CA TYR A 39 0.20 -8.65 -5.65
C TYR A 39 -0.62 -9.27 -4.51
N ASP A 40 -0.10 -10.25 -3.76
CA ASP A 40 -0.79 -10.77 -2.57
C ASP A 40 -1.06 -9.65 -1.56
N VAL A 41 -0.08 -8.77 -1.28
CA VAL A 41 -0.28 -7.61 -0.39
C VAL A 41 -1.38 -6.70 -0.93
N LEU A 42 -1.35 -6.39 -2.23
CA LEU A 42 -2.35 -5.55 -2.87
C LEU A 42 -3.77 -6.12 -2.72
N ASP A 43 -3.94 -7.43 -2.92
CA ASP A 43 -5.24 -8.11 -2.80
C ASP A 43 -5.82 -7.97 -1.38
N TYR A 44 -5.00 -8.10 -0.33
CA TYR A 44 -5.45 -7.90 1.05
C TYR A 44 -5.84 -6.44 1.32
N LEU A 45 -5.10 -5.49 0.77
CA LEU A 45 -5.40 -4.06 0.92
C LEU A 45 -6.70 -3.69 0.21
N ASP A 46 -6.90 -4.16 -1.01
CA ASP A 46 -8.14 -3.95 -1.75
C ASP A 46 -9.32 -4.63 -1.07
N ALA A 47 -9.14 -5.82 -0.49
CA ALA A 47 -10.16 -6.46 0.33
C ALA A 47 -10.52 -5.62 1.57
N ALA A 48 -9.53 -5.04 2.26
CA ALA A 48 -9.76 -4.15 3.40
C ALA A 48 -10.51 -2.88 3.00
N LEU A 49 -10.12 -2.26 1.88
CA LEU A 49 -10.74 -1.04 1.32
C LEU A 49 -12.15 -1.30 0.75
N ASN A 50 -12.44 -2.52 0.31
CA ASN A 50 -13.80 -2.93 -0.05
C ASN A 50 -14.74 -2.96 1.15
N LEU A 51 -14.23 -3.26 2.36
CA LEU A 51 -15.00 -3.22 3.59
C LEU A 51 -15.14 -1.79 4.13
N ASP A 52 -14.08 -1.00 4.06
CA ASP A 52 -14.11 0.43 4.40
C ASP A 52 -13.20 1.23 3.48
N GLN A 53 -13.85 1.93 2.56
CA GLN A 53 -13.18 2.76 1.57
C GLN A 53 -12.33 3.87 2.21
N ASN A 54 -12.71 4.37 3.39
CA ASN A 54 -11.98 5.45 4.06
C ASN A 54 -10.96 4.92 5.07
N PHE A 55 -10.56 3.65 4.97
CA PHE A 55 -9.57 3.07 5.86
C PHE A 55 -8.17 3.57 5.51
N ASP A 56 -7.83 4.72 6.10
CA ASP A 56 -6.58 5.46 5.90
C ASP A 56 -5.31 4.61 6.02
N SER A 57 -5.27 3.67 6.96
CA SER A 57 -4.11 2.82 7.20
C SER A 57 -3.86 1.84 6.05
N ALA A 58 -4.92 1.22 5.51
CA ALA A 58 -4.80 0.35 4.34
C ALA A 58 -4.49 1.15 3.07
N LEU A 59 -5.11 2.33 2.94
CA LEU A 59 -4.86 3.22 1.80
C LEU A 59 -3.41 3.75 1.79
N ALA A 60 -2.85 4.09 2.97
CA ALA A 60 -1.46 4.52 3.09
C ALA A 60 -0.48 3.41 2.71
N LEU A 61 -0.69 2.18 3.19
CA LEU A 61 0.16 1.04 2.81
C LEU A 61 0.05 0.71 1.32
N LYS A 62 -1.14 0.86 0.73
CA LYS A 62 -1.34 0.67 -0.72
C LYS A 62 -0.55 1.69 -1.53
N VAL A 63 -0.60 2.96 -1.14
CA VAL A 63 0.19 4.01 -1.80
C VAL A 63 1.69 3.71 -1.69
N GLU A 64 2.18 3.30 -0.52
CA GLU A 64 3.59 2.93 -0.33
C GLU A 64 4.01 1.79 -1.26
N LEU A 65 3.24 0.70 -1.29
CA LEU A 65 3.42 -0.45 -2.20
C LEU A 65 3.46 0.00 -3.67
N MET A 66 2.52 0.84 -4.11
CA MET A 66 2.46 1.33 -5.48
C MET A 66 3.69 2.16 -5.86
N THR A 67 4.23 2.93 -4.92
CA THR A 67 5.37 3.83 -5.17
C THR A 67 6.72 3.13 -5.13
N ASN A 68 6.89 2.20 -4.19
CA ASN A 68 8.16 1.54 -3.94
C ASN A 68 8.33 0.31 -4.82
N GLU A 69 7.28 -0.49 -5.00
CA GLU A 69 7.39 -1.81 -5.64
C GLU A 69 6.84 -1.83 -7.08
N LEU A 70 5.82 -1.04 -7.37
CA LEU A 70 5.17 -1.05 -8.69
C LEU A 70 5.62 0.10 -9.59
N GLY A 71 6.24 1.14 -9.04
CA GLY A 71 6.56 2.37 -9.78
C GLY A 71 5.33 3.06 -10.38
N ALA A 72 4.12 2.77 -9.86
CA ALA A 72 2.84 3.24 -10.36
C ALA A 72 2.53 4.64 -9.82
N TYR A 73 3.42 5.61 -10.10
CA TYR A 73 3.36 6.94 -9.49
C TYR A 73 2.10 7.73 -9.88
N GLU A 74 1.59 7.57 -11.10
CA GLU A 74 0.37 8.25 -11.56
C GLU A 74 -0.84 7.82 -10.73
N ASP A 75 -1.09 6.50 -10.64
CA ASP A 75 -2.19 5.94 -9.83
C ASP A 75 -1.98 6.21 -8.33
N ALA A 76 -0.73 6.20 -7.86
CA ALA A 76 -0.41 6.45 -6.45
C ALA A 76 -0.70 7.90 -6.03
N VAL A 77 -0.58 8.88 -6.95
CA VAL A 77 -0.99 10.26 -6.66
C VAL A 77 -2.49 10.35 -6.38
N GLU A 78 -3.33 9.66 -7.16
CA GLU A 78 -4.79 9.71 -6.97
C GLU A 78 -5.20 9.19 -5.57
N GLU A 79 -4.61 8.07 -5.14
CA GLU A 79 -4.89 7.49 -3.82
C GLU A 79 -4.25 8.30 -2.68
N ALA A 80 -3.10 8.93 -2.91
CA ALA A 80 -2.47 9.84 -1.94
C ALA A 80 -3.28 11.13 -1.76
N GLU A 81 -3.84 11.70 -2.83
CA GLU A 81 -4.75 12.84 -2.74
C GLU A 81 -5.97 12.47 -1.90
N ARG A 82 -6.52 11.28 -2.10
CA ARG A 82 -7.63 10.77 -1.30
C ARG A 82 -7.28 10.63 0.18
N LEU A 83 -6.07 10.21 0.54
CA LEU A 83 -5.61 10.22 1.94
C LEU A 83 -5.59 11.62 2.54
N THR A 84 -5.14 12.62 1.78
CA THR A 84 -5.18 14.01 2.24
C THR A 84 -6.61 14.54 2.38
N GLN A 85 -7.59 13.99 1.66
CA GLN A 85 -9.00 14.33 1.85
C GLN A 85 -9.58 13.67 3.11
N ILE A 86 -9.20 12.42 3.41
CA ILE A 86 -9.64 11.68 4.61
C ILE A 86 -9.05 12.32 5.87
N ALA A 87 -7.76 12.64 5.87
CA ALA A 87 -7.05 13.24 6.99
C ALA A 87 -6.22 14.47 6.56
N PRO A 88 -6.88 15.63 6.33
CA PRO A 88 -6.23 16.83 5.77
C PRO A 88 -5.15 17.43 6.65
N ASN A 89 -5.20 17.16 7.95
CA ASN A 89 -4.24 17.65 8.92
C ASN A 89 -3.13 16.63 9.23
N ASN A 90 -3.05 15.51 8.50
CA ASN A 90 -1.99 14.54 8.69
C ASN A 90 -0.74 14.96 7.87
N PRO A 91 0.35 15.41 8.52
CA PRO A 91 1.54 15.86 7.82
C PRO A 91 2.25 14.72 7.06
N GLN A 92 2.08 13.47 7.48
CA GLN A 92 2.67 12.31 6.80
C GLN A 92 2.04 12.11 5.43
N TYR A 93 0.72 12.26 5.31
CA TYR A 93 0.03 12.09 4.02
C TYR A 93 0.32 13.23 3.06
N GLN A 94 0.47 14.45 3.58
CA GLN A 94 0.94 15.59 2.79
C GLN A 94 2.36 15.37 2.26
N ALA A 95 3.26 14.89 3.13
CA ALA A 95 4.63 14.58 2.75
C ALA A 95 4.69 13.44 1.71
N MET A 96 3.85 12.42 1.87
CA MET A 96 3.73 11.32 0.93
C MET A 96 3.27 11.81 -0.45
N LEU A 97 2.17 12.54 -0.54
CA LEU A 97 1.71 13.13 -1.81
C LEU A 97 2.79 13.98 -2.48
N THR A 98 3.47 14.84 -1.71
CA THR A 98 4.56 15.67 -2.22
C THR A 98 5.74 14.82 -2.76
N ALA A 99 6.09 13.73 -2.06
CA ALA A 99 7.15 12.84 -2.47
C ALA A 99 6.82 12.13 -3.79
N ILE A 100 5.57 11.66 -3.96
CA ILE A 100 5.12 11.00 -5.18
C ILE A 100 5.11 11.99 -6.35
N GLN A 101 4.56 13.19 -6.14
CA GLN A 101 4.54 14.23 -7.18
C GLN A 101 5.94 14.64 -7.66
N SER A 102 6.96 14.49 -6.82
CA SER A 102 8.35 14.77 -7.23
C SER A 102 8.97 13.71 -8.15
N LYS A 103 8.30 12.57 -8.33
CA LYS A 103 8.75 11.44 -9.16
C LYS A 103 8.08 11.38 -10.54
N LEU A 104 7.05 12.20 -10.77
CA LEU A 104 6.38 12.40 -12.07
C LEU A 104 7.16 13.41 -12.94
#